data_AF-A0A2W5AX38-F1
#
_entry.id   AF-A0A2W5AX38-F1
#
_cell.length_a   1.000
_cell.length_b   1.000
_cell.length_c   1.000
_cell.angle_alpha   90.00
_cell.angle_beta   90.00
_cell.angle_gamma   90.00
#
_symmetry.space_group_name_H-M   'P 1'
#
loop_
_entity.id
_entity.type
_entity.pdbx_description
1 polymer ?
#
loop_
_entity_poly.entity_id
_entity_poly.type
_entity_poly.pdbx_seq_one_letter_code
_entity_poly.pdbx_strand_id
1 'polypeptide(L)'
;MATTASTILKRVKDEEIEWIDLRFTDPKGKWQHLTMVASILGEDELTDGLMFDGSSIEGWKAINESDMVLKPDLDAVYTDPFSATPMLVIFCDVVEPSTGELYARDPRSTAKRAEAYLKTTGIGDTVYVGPEAEFFMFDDVRFENSYSTSYYKIDDIELPGNSGREYEAGNMGHRPRAKGGYFPVAPVDSAVDIRGEMVSTMLEMGLPCDKHHHEVAAAQHELGLTFGTLTTTADRMQIYKYVVHQVAHAYGKTATFMPKPIKEDNGSGMHTHFSIWNGGSPLFAGDGYAGLSDMCLYFIGGIIKHAKSVNAFTNPTTNSYKR
;
A
#
# COMPACT_ATOMS: atom_id res chain seq x y z
N MET A 1 2.62 25.07 -4.32
CA MET A 1 2.66 25.90 -3.10
C MET A 1 2.51 24.92 -1.95
N ALA A 2 3.36 25.00 -0.92
CA ALA A 2 3.27 24.08 0.22
C ALA A 2 1.91 24.26 0.91
N THR A 3 1.28 23.15 1.29
CA THR A 3 -0.03 23.18 1.94
C THR A 3 0.14 23.66 3.38
N THR A 4 -0.64 24.66 3.80
CA THR A 4 -0.56 25.24 5.17
C THR A 4 -1.69 24.73 6.05
N ALA A 5 -1.52 24.80 7.37
CA ALA A 5 -2.59 24.46 8.33
C ALA A 5 -3.87 25.27 8.04
N SER A 6 -3.73 26.58 7.78
CA SER A 6 -4.85 27.44 7.39
C SER A 6 -5.54 27.01 6.09
N THR A 7 -4.82 26.41 5.14
CA THR A 7 -5.41 25.86 3.90
C THR A 7 -6.25 24.63 4.23
N ILE A 8 -5.78 23.74 5.10
CA ILE A 8 -6.51 22.55 5.55
C ILE A 8 -7.74 22.95 6.38
N LEU A 9 -7.63 23.87 7.32
CA LEU A 9 -8.76 24.35 8.14
C LEU A 9 -9.83 25.03 7.29
N LYS A 10 -9.42 25.80 6.26
CA LYS A 10 -10.36 26.35 5.29
C LYS A 10 -11.09 25.24 4.54
N ARG A 11 -10.36 24.23 4.07
CA ARG A 11 -10.94 23.06 3.39
C ARG A 11 -11.94 22.32 4.26
N VAL A 12 -11.62 22.10 5.54
CA VAL A 12 -12.51 21.48 6.53
C VAL A 12 -13.84 22.22 6.61
N LYS A 13 -13.80 23.57 6.62
CA LYS A 13 -15.00 24.39 6.65
C LYS A 13 -15.77 24.39 5.32
N ASP A 14 -15.06 24.54 4.20
CA ASP A 14 -15.66 24.69 2.87
C ASP A 14 -16.29 23.38 2.37
N GLU A 15 -15.71 22.23 2.73
CA GLU A 15 -16.18 20.87 2.37
C GLU A 15 -17.04 20.22 3.47
N GLU A 16 -17.39 20.98 4.54
CA GLU A 16 -18.19 20.50 5.68
C GLU A 16 -17.64 19.19 6.29
N ILE A 17 -16.32 19.10 6.43
CA ILE A 17 -15.63 17.93 6.97
C ILE A 17 -15.96 17.78 8.46
N GLU A 18 -16.47 16.61 8.83
CA GLU A 18 -16.83 16.28 10.22
C GLU A 18 -15.65 15.62 10.96
N TRP A 19 -14.79 14.90 10.23
CA TRP A 19 -13.74 14.07 10.80
C TRP A 19 -12.38 14.28 10.13
N ILE A 20 -11.33 14.31 10.94
CA ILE A 20 -9.95 14.21 10.47
C ILE A 20 -9.35 12.93 11.00
N ASP A 21 -9.00 12.03 10.09
CA ASP A 21 -8.45 10.73 10.37
C ASP A 21 -6.92 10.72 10.21
N LEU A 22 -6.23 10.72 11.34
CA LEU A 22 -4.77 10.78 11.41
C LEU A 22 -4.22 9.38 11.24
N ARG A 23 -3.54 9.10 10.12
CA ARG A 23 -3.07 7.75 9.79
C ARG A 23 -1.55 7.63 9.79
N PHE A 24 -1.04 6.54 10.35
CA PHE A 24 0.38 6.22 10.40
C PHE A 24 0.60 4.73 10.14
N THR A 25 1.83 4.31 9.85
CA THR A 25 2.14 2.90 9.53
C THR A 25 3.00 2.27 10.63
N ASP A 26 2.57 1.12 11.14
CA ASP A 26 3.34 0.37 12.14
C ASP A 26 4.51 -0.42 11.51
N PRO A 27 5.43 -1.02 12.30
CA PRO A 27 6.57 -1.77 11.77
C PRO A 27 6.21 -2.99 10.93
N LYS A 28 4.98 -3.51 11.04
CA LYS A 28 4.47 -4.63 10.22
C LYS A 28 3.90 -4.15 8.89
N GLY A 29 3.83 -2.84 8.66
CA GLY A 29 3.28 -2.22 7.46
C GLY A 29 1.77 -2.01 7.52
N LYS A 30 1.12 -2.21 8.67
CA LYS A 30 -0.32 -1.97 8.80
C LYS A 30 -0.56 -0.48 8.98
N TRP A 31 -1.51 0.04 8.20
CA TRP A 31 -1.98 1.41 8.34
C TRP A 31 -2.95 1.49 9.53
N GLN A 32 -2.54 2.26 10.54
CA GLN A 32 -3.24 2.54 11.78
C GLN A 32 -3.85 3.93 11.71
N HIS A 33 -4.86 4.21 12.53
CA HIS A 33 -5.53 5.51 12.51
C HIS A 33 -6.03 5.98 13.87
N LEU A 34 -6.19 7.29 14.02
CA LEU A 34 -6.86 7.97 15.11
C LEU A 34 -7.77 9.06 14.53
N THR A 35 -9.09 8.91 14.71
CA THR A 35 -10.07 9.85 14.18
C THR A 35 -10.37 10.96 15.19
N MET A 36 -10.24 12.20 14.75
CA MET A 36 -10.51 13.41 15.51
C MET A 36 -11.78 14.10 15.00
N VAL A 37 -12.56 14.69 15.91
CA VAL A 37 -13.66 15.60 15.52
C VAL A 37 -13.04 16.83 14.86
N ALA A 38 -13.40 17.14 13.61
CA ALA A 38 -12.70 18.18 12.86
C ALA A 38 -12.77 19.57 13.53
N SER A 39 -13.86 19.86 14.25
CA SER A 39 -14.06 21.16 14.93
C SER A 39 -13.12 21.43 16.10
N ILE A 40 -12.41 20.41 16.62
CA ILE A 40 -11.48 20.59 17.75
C ILE A 40 -10.03 20.80 17.29
N LEU A 41 -9.74 20.60 16.01
CA LEU A 41 -8.39 20.77 15.47
C LEU A 41 -8.18 22.22 15.02
N GLY A 42 -7.13 22.83 15.55
CA GLY A 42 -6.65 24.15 15.19
C GLY A 42 -5.33 24.10 14.41
N GLU A 43 -4.66 25.24 14.33
CA GLU A 43 -3.35 25.32 13.69
C GLU A 43 -2.31 24.54 14.49
N ASP A 44 -2.31 24.65 15.82
CA ASP A 44 -1.34 24.00 16.70
C ASP A 44 -1.39 22.47 16.57
N GLU A 45 -2.56 21.84 16.51
CA GLU A 45 -2.62 20.37 16.33
C GLU A 45 -2.09 19.93 14.95
N LEU A 46 -2.31 20.73 13.91
CA LEU A 46 -1.81 20.47 12.57
C LEU A 46 -0.31 20.75 12.44
N THR A 47 0.22 21.72 13.19
CA THR A 47 1.62 22.14 13.10
C THR A 47 2.52 21.52 14.13
N ASP A 48 2.05 21.24 15.34
CA ASP A 48 2.83 20.74 16.49
C ASP A 48 2.64 19.23 16.66
N GLY A 49 1.42 18.74 16.40
CA GLY A 49 1.05 17.33 16.42
C GLY A 49 0.15 16.96 17.60
N LEU A 50 -0.21 15.67 17.67
CA LEU A 50 -1.12 15.14 18.68
C LEU A 50 -0.48 13.98 19.44
N MET A 51 -0.69 13.94 20.75
CA MET A 51 -0.21 12.85 21.60
C MET A 51 -1.02 11.56 21.38
N PHE A 52 -0.35 10.41 21.39
CA PHE A 52 -0.99 9.10 21.41
C PHE A 52 -0.14 8.07 22.19
N ASP A 53 -0.77 6.96 22.56
CA ASP A 53 -0.11 5.83 23.22
C ASP A 53 0.61 4.93 22.19
N GLY A 54 1.94 5.07 22.13
CA GLY A 54 2.82 4.24 21.31
C GLY A 54 3.13 2.87 21.91
N SER A 55 2.78 2.57 23.17
CA SER A 55 3.04 1.27 23.78
C SER A 55 2.08 0.17 23.30
N SER A 56 0.92 0.58 22.78
CA SER A 56 -0.06 -0.30 22.15
C SER A 56 0.32 -0.71 20.71
N ILE A 57 1.42 -0.17 20.16
CA ILE A 57 1.95 -0.55 18.85
C ILE A 57 3.10 -1.54 19.03
N GLU A 58 2.92 -2.75 18.52
CA GLU A 58 3.90 -3.83 18.71
C GLU A 58 5.27 -3.44 18.14
N GLY A 59 6.30 -3.57 18.98
CA GLY A 59 7.67 -3.24 18.62
C GLY A 59 8.06 -1.77 18.80
N TRP A 60 7.19 -0.92 19.35
CA TRP A 60 7.50 0.47 19.69
C TRP A 60 7.89 0.63 21.17
N LYS A 61 7.28 1.57 21.89
CA LYS A 61 7.69 1.98 23.24
C LYS A 61 7.25 0.96 24.30
N ALA A 62 8.00 0.91 25.39
CA ALA A 62 7.53 0.23 26.60
C ALA A 62 6.47 1.07 27.30
N ILE A 63 5.64 0.44 28.14
CA ILE A 63 4.51 1.12 28.81
C ILE A 63 4.94 2.31 29.69
N ASN A 64 6.18 2.32 30.18
CA ASN A 64 6.72 3.41 31.00
C ASN A 64 7.24 4.61 30.18
N GLU A 65 7.24 4.51 28.85
CA GLU A 65 7.66 5.56 27.89
C GLU A 65 6.64 5.62 26.73
N SER A 66 5.35 5.41 27.03
CA SER A 66 4.28 5.19 26.05
C SER A 66 4.04 6.37 25.11
N ASP A 67 4.19 7.58 25.63
CA ASP A 67 3.73 8.79 24.97
C ASP A 67 4.55 9.08 23.71
N MET A 68 3.87 9.28 22.59
CA MET A 68 4.43 9.61 21.29
C MET A 68 3.61 10.72 20.63
N VAL A 69 4.16 11.38 19.60
CA VAL A 69 3.45 12.43 18.84
C VAL A 69 3.17 11.95 17.41
N LEU A 70 1.92 12.03 16.98
CA LEU A 70 1.53 12.01 15.58
C LEU A 70 1.73 13.40 15.02
N LYS A 71 2.59 13.53 14.01
CA LYS A 71 2.87 14.78 13.32
C LYS A 71 2.20 14.79 11.95
N PRO A 72 1.09 15.53 11.76
CA PRO A 72 0.42 15.60 10.47
C PRO A 72 1.34 16.13 9.36
N ASP A 73 1.31 15.45 8.21
CA ASP A 73 1.99 15.87 6.99
C ASP A 73 0.98 16.53 6.06
N LEU A 74 1.02 17.86 6.01
CA LEU A 74 0.00 18.67 5.33
C LEU A 74 0.04 18.56 3.81
N ASP A 75 1.12 17.99 3.24
CA ASP A 75 1.21 17.70 1.81
C ASP A 75 0.66 16.31 1.45
N ALA A 76 0.25 15.51 2.45
CA ALA A 76 -0.30 14.16 2.30
C ALA A 76 -1.71 14.06 2.90
N VAL A 77 -2.63 14.87 2.37
CA VAL A 77 -4.04 14.96 2.79
C VAL A 77 -4.98 14.49 1.69
N TYR A 78 -5.90 13.60 2.02
CA TYR A 78 -6.80 12.91 1.08
C TYR A 78 -8.24 12.95 1.59
N THR A 79 -9.24 12.93 0.71
CA THR A 79 -10.64 12.71 1.11
C THR A 79 -10.88 11.21 1.24
N ASP A 80 -11.57 10.76 2.29
CA ASP A 80 -12.01 9.37 2.42
C ASP A 80 -13.35 9.16 1.69
N PRO A 81 -13.39 8.37 0.60
CA PRO A 81 -14.63 8.18 -0.19
C PRO A 81 -15.58 7.14 0.42
N PHE A 82 -15.19 6.46 1.50
CA PHE A 82 -15.96 5.34 2.07
C PHE A 82 -16.67 5.71 3.38
N SER A 83 -16.18 6.73 4.07
CA SER A 83 -16.81 7.27 5.26
C SER A 83 -18.26 7.72 5.00
N ALA A 84 -19.17 7.44 5.94
CA ALA A 84 -20.59 7.79 5.79
C ALA A 84 -20.85 9.31 5.86
N THR A 85 -19.93 10.05 6.46
CA THR A 85 -19.94 11.51 6.63
C THR A 85 -18.58 12.05 6.21
N PRO A 86 -18.49 13.25 5.61
CA PRO A 86 -17.25 13.77 5.04
C PRO A 86 -16.05 13.69 6.00
N MET A 87 -14.97 13.08 5.53
CA MET A 87 -13.75 12.82 6.30
C MET A 87 -12.50 13.11 5.47
N LEU A 88 -11.51 13.74 6.10
CA LEU A 88 -10.16 13.85 5.56
C LEU A 88 -9.23 12.85 6.22
N VAL A 89 -8.41 12.18 5.43
CA VAL A 89 -7.27 11.37 5.89
C VAL A 89 -6.01 12.23 5.82
N ILE A 90 -5.25 12.29 6.90
CA ILE A 90 -3.94 12.95 6.93
C ILE A 90 -2.88 11.95 7.36
N PHE A 91 -1.85 11.78 6.53
CA PHE A 91 -0.70 10.96 6.89
C PHE A 91 0.10 11.65 8.00
N CYS A 92 0.57 10.86 8.95
CA CYS A 92 1.38 11.33 10.06
C CYS A 92 2.75 10.64 10.06
N ASP A 93 3.79 11.41 10.33
CA ASP A 93 5.02 10.85 10.87
C ASP A 93 4.86 10.65 12.38
N VAL A 94 5.67 9.75 12.95
CA VAL A 94 5.78 9.64 14.40
C VAL A 94 7.05 10.34 14.86
N VAL A 95 6.95 11.19 15.88
CA VAL A 95 8.10 11.93 16.44
C VAL A 95 8.22 11.73 17.95
N GLU A 96 9.46 11.85 18.43
CA GLU A 96 9.79 11.77 19.86
C GLU A 96 9.28 13.03 20.59
N PRO A 97 8.44 12.92 21.64
CA PRO A 97 7.84 14.09 22.28
C PRO A 97 8.85 15.07 22.89
N SER A 98 9.99 14.55 23.38
CA SER A 98 10.99 15.37 24.08
C SER A 98 11.91 16.15 23.13
N THR A 99 12.14 15.65 21.92
CA THR A 99 13.11 16.24 20.97
C THR A 99 12.46 16.77 19.70
N GLY A 100 11.24 16.32 19.37
CA GLY A 100 10.59 16.57 18.09
C GLY A 100 11.25 15.84 16.91
N GLU A 101 12.21 14.95 17.17
CA GLU A 101 12.92 14.22 16.11
C GLU A 101 12.07 13.07 15.57
N LEU A 102 12.24 12.77 14.28
CA LEU A 102 11.61 11.63 13.62
C LEU A 102 11.93 10.33 14.34
N TYR A 103 10.89 9.56 14.67
CA TYR A 103 11.04 8.32 15.42
C TYR A 103 11.84 7.29 14.61
N ALA A 104 12.73 6.57 15.30
CA ALA A 104 13.63 5.62 14.64
C ALA A 104 12.92 4.37 14.11
N ARG A 105 11.77 4.00 14.71
CA ARG A 105 11.00 2.79 14.33
C ARG A 105 9.74 3.10 13.51
N ASP A 106 9.55 4.34 13.12
CA ASP A 106 8.54 4.72 12.13
C ASP A 106 9.05 4.38 10.72
N PRO A 107 8.35 3.51 9.97
CA PRO A 107 8.69 3.19 8.58
C PRO A 107 8.69 4.41 7.66
N ARG A 108 7.76 5.36 7.86
CA ARG A 108 7.64 6.54 7.01
C ARG A 108 8.81 7.49 7.21
N SER A 109 9.18 7.74 8.47
CA SER A 109 10.42 8.42 8.82
C SER A 109 11.67 7.76 8.23
N THR A 110 11.70 6.43 8.13
CA THR A 110 12.81 5.70 7.50
C THR A 110 12.90 5.97 5.99
N ALA A 111 11.77 6.03 5.29
CA ALA A 111 11.73 6.42 3.88
C ALA A 111 12.24 7.86 3.67
N LYS A 112 11.77 8.81 4.48
CA LYS A 112 12.24 10.21 4.44
C LYS A 112 13.76 10.32 4.68
N ARG A 113 14.29 9.57 5.67
CA ARG A 113 15.73 9.51 5.93
C ARG A 113 16.50 8.90 4.76
N ALA A 114 15.97 7.89 4.07
CA ALA A 114 16.61 7.30 2.91
C ALA A 114 16.68 8.28 1.71
N GLU A 115 15.62 9.05 1.46
CA GLU A 115 15.61 10.12 0.45
C GLU A 115 16.62 11.23 0.79
N ALA A 116 16.66 11.65 2.06
CA ALA A 116 17.65 12.63 2.53
C ALA A 116 19.09 12.10 2.41
N TYR A 117 19.31 10.83 2.76
CA TYR A 117 20.62 10.19 2.68
C TYR A 117 21.15 10.19 1.25
N LEU A 118 20.32 9.83 0.25
CA LEU A 118 20.71 9.88 -1.17
C LEU A 118 21.30 11.25 -1.54
N LYS A 119 20.62 12.34 -1.16
CA LYS A 119 21.12 13.71 -1.40
C LYS A 119 22.49 13.95 -0.76
N THR A 120 22.69 13.48 0.47
CA THR A 120 23.99 13.64 1.17
C THR A 120 25.13 12.87 0.52
N THR A 121 24.83 11.79 -0.21
CA THR A 121 25.87 11.01 -0.92
C THR A 121 26.45 11.74 -2.13
N GLY A 122 25.73 12.73 -2.69
CA GLY A 122 26.08 13.38 -3.96
C GLY A 122 25.90 12.52 -5.21
N ILE A 123 25.38 11.29 -5.08
CA ILE A 123 25.12 10.37 -6.21
C ILE A 123 23.94 10.86 -7.06
N GLY A 124 22.87 11.32 -6.40
CA GLY A 124 21.68 11.87 -7.03
C GLY A 124 20.84 12.66 -6.02
N ASP A 125 19.80 13.33 -6.49
CA ASP A 125 18.91 14.14 -5.65
C ASP A 125 17.54 13.49 -5.40
N THR A 126 17.14 12.55 -6.27
CA THR A 126 15.80 11.99 -6.30
C THR A 126 15.86 10.50 -6.63
N VAL A 127 15.14 9.69 -5.85
CA VAL A 127 14.85 8.30 -6.20
C VAL A 127 13.38 8.18 -6.54
N TYR A 128 13.08 7.66 -7.73
CA TYR A 128 11.73 7.27 -8.11
C TYR A 128 11.53 5.78 -7.91
N VAL A 129 10.36 5.43 -7.37
CA VAL A 129 9.93 4.07 -7.06
C VAL A 129 8.55 3.83 -7.67
N GLY A 130 8.41 2.75 -8.43
CA GLY A 130 7.15 2.31 -9.04
C GLY A 130 6.84 0.86 -8.66
N PRO A 131 5.95 0.61 -7.68
CA PRO A 131 5.57 -0.72 -7.25
C PRO A 131 4.31 -1.22 -7.99
N GLU A 132 4.30 -2.50 -8.35
CA GLU A 132 3.15 -3.22 -8.91
C GLU A 132 2.68 -4.24 -7.87
N ALA A 133 1.66 -3.89 -7.09
CA ALA A 133 1.15 -4.73 -6.01
C ALA A 133 0.01 -5.61 -6.52
N GLU A 134 0.35 -6.84 -6.88
CA GLU A 134 -0.60 -7.88 -7.25
C GLU A 134 -1.43 -8.30 -6.01
N PHE A 135 -2.68 -8.71 -6.22
CA PHE A 135 -3.57 -9.16 -5.14
C PHE A 135 -4.55 -10.22 -5.64
N PHE A 136 -5.20 -10.90 -4.70
CA PHE A 136 -6.31 -11.79 -4.98
C PHE A 136 -7.60 -11.22 -4.40
N MET A 137 -8.73 -11.55 -5.01
CA MET A 137 -10.05 -11.37 -4.42
C MET A 137 -10.74 -12.73 -4.28
N PHE A 138 -11.40 -12.97 -3.15
CA PHE A 138 -12.11 -14.22 -2.91
C PHE A 138 -13.55 -13.95 -2.44
N ASP A 139 -14.45 -14.88 -2.70
CA ASP A 139 -15.83 -14.85 -2.20
C ASP A 139 -15.93 -15.36 -0.75
N ASP A 140 -15.10 -16.33 -0.37
CA ASP A 140 -15.10 -16.91 0.99
C ASP A 140 -13.67 -17.31 1.40
N VAL A 141 -13.30 -16.93 2.62
CA VAL A 141 -12.01 -17.28 3.24
C VAL A 141 -12.28 -17.72 4.67
N ARG A 142 -11.87 -18.94 5.01
CA ARG A 142 -12.02 -19.54 6.35
C ARG A 142 -10.70 -20.11 6.81
N PHE A 143 -10.36 -19.93 8.07
CA PHE A 143 -9.18 -20.57 8.66
C PHE A 143 -9.40 -20.82 10.15
N GLU A 144 -8.73 -21.84 10.67
CA GLU A 144 -8.70 -22.15 12.09
C GLU A 144 -7.31 -22.62 12.48
N ASN A 145 -6.85 -22.18 13.66
CA ASN A 145 -5.65 -22.69 14.29
C ASN A 145 -5.92 -22.82 15.80
N SER A 146 -6.30 -24.03 16.22
CA SER A 146 -6.66 -24.39 17.59
C SER A 146 -5.87 -25.63 18.03
N TYR A 147 -6.08 -26.10 19.28
CA TYR A 147 -5.34 -27.26 19.80
C TYR A 147 -5.55 -28.55 18.98
N SER A 148 -6.71 -28.72 18.35
CA SER A 148 -7.09 -29.94 17.63
C SER A 148 -7.30 -29.73 16.13
N THR A 149 -7.21 -28.50 15.63
CA THR A 149 -7.59 -28.15 14.26
C THR A 149 -6.62 -27.15 13.66
N SER A 150 -6.18 -27.42 12.43
CA SER A 150 -5.46 -26.45 11.61
C SER A 150 -5.93 -26.57 10.17
N TYR A 151 -6.60 -25.54 9.66
CA TYR A 151 -7.00 -25.49 8.25
C TYR A 151 -7.11 -24.07 7.73
N TYR A 152 -7.09 -23.96 6.41
CA TYR A 152 -7.62 -22.82 5.70
C TYR A 152 -8.41 -23.32 4.48
N LYS A 153 -9.37 -22.53 4.02
CA LYS A 153 -10.15 -22.75 2.81
C LYS A 153 -10.42 -21.40 2.17
N ILE A 154 -10.19 -21.34 0.86
CA ILE A 154 -10.49 -20.18 0.02
C ILE A 154 -11.43 -20.63 -1.09
N ASP A 155 -12.28 -19.73 -1.54
CA ASP A 155 -13.26 -20.00 -2.57
C ASP A 155 -13.55 -18.71 -3.36
N ASP A 156 -13.68 -18.85 -4.67
CA ASP A 156 -14.13 -17.78 -5.56
C ASP A 156 -14.76 -18.41 -6.81
N ILE A 157 -15.75 -17.73 -7.40
CA ILE A 157 -16.42 -18.17 -8.63
C ILE A 157 -15.45 -18.49 -9.77
N GLU A 158 -14.27 -17.87 -9.86
CA GLU A 158 -13.30 -18.11 -10.93
C GLU A 158 -12.40 -19.33 -10.69
N LEU A 159 -12.36 -19.88 -9.47
CA LEU A 159 -11.44 -20.97 -9.16
C LEU A 159 -11.75 -22.22 -10.01
N PRO A 160 -10.74 -22.85 -10.66
CA PRO A 160 -10.95 -24.04 -11.50
C PRO A 160 -11.64 -25.21 -10.79
N GLY A 161 -11.48 -25.31 -9.47
CA GLY A 161 -12.13 -26.32 -8.62
C GLY A 161 -13.66 -26.23 -8.58
N ASN A 162 -14.25 -25.10 -9.01
CA ASN A 162 -15.69 -24.87 -9.01
C ASN A 162 -16.38 -25.25 -10.34
N SER A 163 -15.66 -25.87 -11.28
CA SER A 163 -16.20 -26.25 -12.59
C SER A 163 -17.40 -27.21 -12.51
N GLY A 164 -17.44 -28.08 -11.50
CA GLY A 164 -18.54 -29.02 -11.26
C GLY A 164 -19.50 -28.62 -10.15
N ARG A 165 -19.37 -27.40 -9.60
CA ARG A 165 -20.18 -26.95 -8.46
C ARG A 165 -21.60 -26.59 -8.90
N GLU A 166 -22.58 -26.96 -8.09
CA GLU A 166 -23.96 -26.50 -8.24
C GLU A 166 -24.12 -25.12 -7.57
N TYR A 167 -24.72 -24.19 -8.32
CA TYR A 167 -25.09 -22.86 -7.85
C TYR A 167 -26.59 -22.69 -8.06
N GLU A 168 -27.25 -21.92 -7.19
CA GLU A 168 -28.70 -21.66 -7.29
C GLU A 168 -29.10 -21.08 -8.65
N ALA A 169 -28.31 -20.15 -9.18
CA ALA A 169 -28.51 -19.53 -10.50
C ALA A 169 -27.96 -20.37 -11.68
N GLY A 170 -27.42 -21.57 -11.41
CA GLY A 170 -26.73 -22.40 -12.40
C GLY A 170 -25.23 -22.10 -12.53
N ASN A 171 -24.48 -23.05 -13.09
CA ASN A 171 -23.04 -22.93 -13.30
C ASN A 171 -22.75 -22.43 -14.73
N MET A 172 -22.31 -21.18 -14.89
CA MET A 172 -22.10 -20.55 -16.20
C MET A 172 -20.87 -21.08 -16.97
N GLY A 173 -19.98 -21.83 -16.32
CA GLY A 173 -18.84 -22.50 -16.97
C GLY A 173 -17.65 -21.63 -17.38
N HIS A 174 -17.84 -20.32 -17.64
CA HIS A 174 -16.78 -19.40 -18.03
C HIS A 174 -15.84 -19.10 -16.85
N ARG A 175 -14.66 -19.73 -16.85
CA ARG A 175 -13.64 -19.54 -15.80
C ARG A 175 -12.23 -19.63 -16.38
N PRO A 176 -11.25 -18.92 -15.81
CA PRO A 176 -9.86 -19.15 -16.14
C PRO A 176 -9.44 -20.55 -15.72
N ARG A 177 -8.51 -21.15 -16.48
CA ARG A 177 -7.80 -22.35 -16.01
C ARG A 177 -6.76 -21.94 -14.96
N ALA A 178 -6.20 -22.91 -14.24
CA ALA A 178 -5.00 -22.64 -13.44
C ALA A 178 -3.93 -22.00 -14.33
N LYS A 179 -3.32 -20.90 -13.87
CA LYS A 179 -2.38 -20.08 -14.66
C LYS A 179 -2.95 -19.53 -15.97
N GLY A 180 -4.27 -19.37 -16.07
CA GLY A 180 -4.99 -18.97 -17.27
C GLY A 180 -5.78 -17.67 -17.14
N GLY A 181 -5.54 -16.88 -16.08
CA GLY A 181 -6.22 -15.62 -15.80
C GLY A 181 -5.71 -14.43 -16.63
N TYR A 182 -4.55 -14.54 -17.27
CA TYR A 182 -3.95 -13.44 -18.04
C TYR A 182 -4.26 -13.60 -19.53
N PHE A 183 -5.07 -12.76 -20.17
CA PHE A 183 -6.01 -11.76 -19.64
C PHE A 183 -7.33 -11.80 -20.43
N PRO A 184 -8.01 -12.97 -20.43
CA PRO A 184 -9.19 -13.18 -21.28
C PRO A 184 -10.28 -12.16 -20.94
N VAL A 185 -11.03 -11.73 -21.95
CA VAL A 185 -12.16 -10.83 -21.75
C VAL A 185 -13.30 -11.50 -20.98
N ALA A 186 -14.20 -10.68 -20.42
CA ALA A 186 -15.48 -11.16 -19.88
C ALA A 186 -16.23 -12.05 -20.91
N PRO A 187 -16.96 -13.10 -20.46
CA PRO A 187 -17.31 -13.40 -19.08
C PRO A 187 -16.31 -14.31 -18.34
N VAL A 188 -15.12 -14.58 -18.90
CA VAL A 188 -14.08 -15.37 -18.18
C VAL A 188 -13.48 -14.55 -17.04
N ASP A 189 -13.17 -13.28 -17.32
CA ASP A 189 -12.82 -12.29 -16.30
C ASP A 189 -14.10 -11.69 -15.71
N SER A 190 -14.37 -12.03 -14.46
CA SER A 190 -15.59 -11.62 -13.74
C SER A 190 -15.43 -10.32 -12.95
N ALA A 191 -14.21 -9.76 -12.91
CA ALA A 191 -13.86 -8.67 -11.99
C ALA A 191 -13.48 -7.36 -12.70
N VAL A 192 -13.78 -7.22 -14.00
CA VAL A 192 -13.49 -6.00 -14.78
C VAL A 192 -14.08 -4.77 -14.11
N ASP A 193 -15.37 -4.79 -13.75
CA ASP A 193 -16.06 -3.65 -13.16
C ASP A 193 -15.54 -3.32 -11.75
N ILE A 194 -15.28 -4.36 -10.93
CA ILE A 194 -14.73 -4.18 -9.58
C ILE A 194 -13.35 -3.50 -9.64
N ARG A 195 -12.47 -3.93 -10.55
CA ARG A 195 -11.16 -3.29 -10.75
C ARG A 195 -11.30 -1.88 -11.32
N GLY A 196 -12.27 -1.65 -12.20
CA GLY A 196 -12.60 -0.32 -12.71
C GLY A 196 -12.97 0.64 -11.58
N GLU A 197 -13.83 0.22 -10.66
CA GLU A 197 -14.21 1.03 -9.49
C GLU A 197 -13.02 1.30 -8.56
N MET A 198 -12.15 0.31 -8.31
CA MET A 198 -10.92 0.52 -7.54
C MET A 198 -10.05 1.61 -8.15
N VAL A 199 -9.82 1.56 -9.47
CA VAL A 199 -9.01 2.57 -10.18
C VAL A 199 -9.69 3.93 -10.17
N SER A 200 -11.00 4.01 -10.44
CA SER A 200 -11.76 5.26 -10.39
C SER A 200 -11.70 5.90 -9.01
N THR A 201 -11.88 5.12 -7.96
CA THR A 201 -11.80 5.61 -6.56
C THR A 201 -10.39 6.12 -6.23
N MET A 202 -9.34 5.40 -6.66
CA MET A 202 -7.96 5.85 -6.47
C MET A 202 -7.69 7.17 -7.22
N LEU A 203 -8.19 7.32 -8.45
CA LEU A 203 -8.07 8.56 -9.23
C LEU A 203 -8.80 9.73 -8.56
N GLU A 204 -10.00 9.50 -8.00
CA GLU A 204 -10.75 10.50 -7.23
C GLU A 204 -10.00 10.93 -5.96
N MET A 205 -9.31 10.01 -5.30
CA MET A 205 -8.41 10.32 -4.18
C MET A 205 -7.10 10.99 -4.64
N GLY A 206 -6.84 11.11 -5.95
CA GLY A 206 -5.65 11.77 -6.51
C GLY A 206 -4.43 10.86 -6.71
N LEU A 207 -4.59 9.53 -6.69
CA LEU A 207 -3.52 8.59 -7.04
C LEU A 207 -3.36 8.53 -8.58
N PRO A 208 -2.13 8.47 -9.10
CA PRO A 208 -1.89 8.41 -10.54
C PRO A 208 -1.97 6.97 -11.07
N CYS A 209 -3.17 6.41 -11.18
CA CYS A 209 -3.39 5.08 -11.75
C CYS A 209 -3.54 5.13 -13.28
N ASP A 210 -3.06 4.11 -13.99
CA ASP A 210 -2.99 4.08 -15.47
C ASP A 210 -3.66 2.87 -16.13
N LYS A 211 -3.70 1.71 -15.45
CA LYS A 211 -4.28 0.46 -15.97
C LYS A 211 -4.90 -0.39 -14.87
N HIS A 212 -5.69 -1.37 -15.26
CA HIS A 212 -6.00 -2.55 -14.46
C HIS A 212 -6.11 -3.78 -15.34
N HIS A 213 -5.73 -4.94 -14.82
CA HIS A 213 -5.93 -6.21 -15.53
C HIS A 213 -6.07 -7.38 -14.56
N HIS A 214 -6.61 -8.47 -15.10
CA HIS A 214 -6.50 -9.76 -14.46
C HIS A 214 -5.06 -10.28 -14.59
N GLU A 215 -4.59 -10.95 -13.55
CA GLU A 215 -3.25 -11.54 -13.49
C GLU A 215 -3.27 -13.05 -13.82
N VAL A 216 -2.13 -13.74 -13.75
CA VAL A 216 -1.98 -15.11 -14.26
C VAL A 216 -2.81 -16.14 -13.51
N ALA A 217 -2.87 -16.11 -12.17
CA ALA A 217 -3.67 -17.05 -11.39
C ALA A 217 -5.17 -16.70 -11.45
N ALA A 218 -6.05 -17.68 -11.25
CA ALA A 218 -7.48 -17.41 -11.08
C ALA A 218 -7.76 -16.48 -9.89
N ALA A 219 -8.68 -15.52 -10.05
CA ALA A 219 -9.02 -14.51 -9.05
C ALA A 219 -7.84 -13.60 -8.63
N GLN A 220 -6.82 -13.47 -9.48
CA GLN A 220 -5.65 -12.61 -9.27
C GLN A 220 -5.77 -11.34 -10.10
N HIS A 221 -5.30 -10.22 -9.56
CA HIS A 221 -5.46 -8.90 -10.16
C HIS A 221 -4.25 -8.01 -9.93
N GLU A 222 -4.08 -7.03 -10.81
CA GLU A 222 -3.11 -5.93 -10.68
C GLU A 222 -3.78 -4.62 -11.15
N LEU A 223 -3.54 -3.54 -10.42
CA LEU A 223 -3.81 -2.17 -10.87
C LEU A 223 -2.48 -1.43 -10.99
N GLY A 224 -2.33 -0.64 -12.05
CA GLY A 224 -1.13 0.14 -12.27
C GLY A 224 -1.12 1.42 -11.44
N LEU A 225 0.02 1.71 -10.83
CA LEU A 225 0.29 2.92 -10.06
C LEU A 225 1.55 3.57 -10.62
N THR A 226 1.42 4.80 -11.11
CA THR A 226 2.56 5.55 -11.64
C THR A 226 3.56 5.83 -10.52
N PHE A 227 4.84 5.69 -10.85
CA PHE A 227 5.95 5.94 -9.92
C PHE A 227 5.90 7.34 -9.30
N GLY A 228 6.61 7.49 -8.19
CA GLY A 228 6.77 8.73 -7.43
C GLY A 228 8.04 8.66 -6.59
N THR A 229 8.31 9.70 -5.80
CA THR A 229 9.42 9.62 -4.83
C THR A 229 9.14 8.52 -3.81
N LEU A 230 10.19 7.98 -3.17
CA LEU A 230 10.08 6.85 -2.25
C LEU A 230 8.98 7.03 -1.18
N THR A 231 8.97 8.16 -0.47
CA THR A 231 7.98 8.41 0.58
C THR A 231 6.57 8.54 0.01
N THR A 232 6.42 9.33 -1.07
CA THR A 232 5.13 9.53 -1.76
C THR A 232 4.54 8.21 -2.26
N THR A 233 5.36 7.38 -2.88
CA THR A 233 4.95 6.08 -3.40
C THR A 233 4.58 5.11 -2.27
N ALA A 234 5.29 5.13 -1.14
CA ALA A 234 4.94 4.32 0.02
C ALA A 234 3.58 4.73 0.61
N ASP A 235 3.31 6.04 0.72
CA ASP A 235 2.01 6.57 1.15
C ASP A 235 0.88 6.11 0.19
N ARG A 236 1.11 6.26 -1.12
CA ARG A 236 0.15 5.79 -2.15
C ARG A 236 -0.11 4.29 -2.07
N MET A 237 0.89 3.48 -1.70
CA MET A 237 0.70 2.04 -1.55
C MET A 237 -0.21 1.68 -0.35
N GLN A 238 -0.20 2.49 0.72
CA GLN A 238 -1.14 2.31 1.82
C GLN A 238 -2.58 2.64 1.38
N ILE A 239 -2.77 3.72 0.63
CA ILE A 239 -4.08 4.07 0.04
C ILE A 239 -4.53 3.01 -0.95
N TYR A 240 -3.64 2.53 -1.83
CA TYR A 240 -3.93 1.47 -2.80
C TYR A 240 -4.52 0.25 -2.10
N LYS A 241 -3.85 -0.25 -1.05
CA LYS A 241 -4.31 -1.41 -0.30
C LYS A 241 -5.62 -1.13 0.42
N TYR A 242 -5.79 0.08 0.95
CA TYR A 242 -7.03 0.49 1.60
C TYR A 242 -8.22 0.48 0.63
N VAL A 243 -8.10 1.12 -0.53
CA VAL A 243 -9.14 1.16 -1.56
C VAL A 243 -9.46 -0.24 -2.08
N VAL A 244 -8.43 -1.08 -2.35
CA VAL A 244 -8.66 -2.46 -2.79
C VAL A 244 -9.45 -3.26 -1.75
N HIS A 245 -9.12 -3.16 -0.46
CA HIS A 245 -9.90 -3.85 0.57
C HIS A 245 -11.32 -3.29 0.70
N GLN A 246 -11.50 -1.98 0.67
CA GLN A 246 -12.81 -1.32 0.84
C GLN A 246 -13.75 -1.63 -0.32
N VAL A 247 -13.29 -1.51 -1.57
CA VAL A 247 -14.10 -1.81 -2.75
C VAL A 247 -14.40 -3.30 -2.82
N ALA A 248 -13.42 -4.18 -2.58
CA ALA A 248 -13.70 -5.62 -2.53
C ALA A 248 -14.77 -5.95 -1.48
N HIS A 249 -14.68 -5.35 -0.29
CA HIS A 249 -15.66 -5.53 0.78
C HIS A 249 -17.07 -5.05 0.38
N ALA A 250 -17.18 -3.88 -0.27
CA ALA A 250 -18.46 -3.35 -0.75
C ALA A 250 -19.14 -4.27 -1.79
N TYR A 251 -18.34 -4.99 -2.57
CA TYR A 251 -18.82 -6.00 -3.53
C TYR A 251 -19.05 -7.40 -2.92
N GLY A 252 -18.96 -7.53 -1.60
CA GLY A 252 -19.14 -8.82 -0.92
C GLY A 252 -17.99 -9.80 -1.11
N LYS A 253 -16.81 -9.30 -1.48
CA LYS A 253 -15.56 -10.07 -1.62
C LYS A 253 -14.57 -9.72 -0.49
N THR A 254 -13.50 -10.50 -0.39
CA THR A 254 -12.35 -10.19 0.47
C THR A 254 -11.08 -10.18 -0.37
N ALA A 255 -10.35 -9.07 -0.36
CA ALA A 255 -9.06 -8.96 -1.03
C ALA A 255 -7.90 -9.38 -0.12
N THR A 256 -6.82 -9.88 -0.71
CA THR A 256 -5.56 -10.18 0.00
C THR A 256 -4.33 -9.92 -0.86
N PHE A 257 -3.31 -9.34 -0.23
CA PHE A 257 -1.99 -9.08 -0.82
C PHE A 257 -0.95 -10.15 -0.42
N MET A 258 -1.40 -11.27 0.15
CA MET A 258 -0.48 -12.29 0.63
C MET A 258 0.32 -12.91 -0.53
N PRO A 259 1.62 -13.22 -0.35
CA PRO A 259 2.47 -13.68 -1.44
C PRO A 259 2.01 -14.96 -2.13
N LYS A 260 1.41 -15.90 -1.40
CA LYS A 260 1.05 -17.22 -1.94
C LYS A 260 -0.20 -17.79 -1.26
N PRO A 261 -1.41 -17.38 -1.69
CA PRO A 261 -2.67 -17.95 -1.20
C PRO A 261 -2.95 -19.34 -1.80
N ILE A 262 -2.59 -19.55 -3.06
CA ILE A 262 -2.82 -20.80 -3.80
C ILE A 262 -1.47 -21.46 -4.09
N LYS A 263 -1.27 -22.69 -3.58
CA LYS A 263 0.01 -23.40 -3.70
C LYS A 263 0.42 -23.66 -5.16
N GLU A 264 -0.51 -24.13 -5.98
CA GLU A 264 -0.24 -24.64 -7.34
C GLU A 264 -0.39 -23.57 -8.45
N ASP A 265 -0.78 -22.34 -8.11
CA ASP A 265 -0.96 -21.25 -9.07
C ASP A 265 0.08 -20.13 -8.84
N ASN A 266 0.05 -19.06 -9.62
CA ASN A 266 0.89 -17.88 -9.39
C ASN A 266 0.61 -17.24 -8.02
N GLY A 267 1.55 -16.44 -7.53
CA GLY A 267 1.42 -15.74 -6.24
C GLY A 267 1.73 -14.27 -6.40
N SER A 268 1.24 -13.44 -5.48
CA SER A 268 1.30 -11.98 -5.57
C SER A 268 2.71 -11.42 -5.30
N GLY A 269 3.25 -10.72 -6.28
CA GLY A 269 4.43 -9.88 -6.17
C GLY A 269 4.14 -8.45 -5.74
N MET A 270 5.20 -7.75 -5.34
CA MET A 270 5.27 -6.30 -5.37
C MET A 270 6.47 -5.91 -6.24
N HIS A 271 6.35 -6.07 -7.56
CA HIS A 271 7.46 -5.75 -8.46
C HIS A 271 7.81 -4.28 -8.29
N THR A 272 9.06 -3.97 -7.98
CA THR A 272 9.45 -2.60 -7.58
C THR A 272 10.51 -2.07 -8.53
N HIS A 273 10.11 -1.09 -9.33
CA HIS A 273 10.95 -0.42 -10.30
C HIS A 273 11.64 0.78 -9.65
N PHE A 274 12.94 0.94 -9.90
CA PHE A 274 13.75 2.02 -9.32
C PHE A 274 14.44 2.85 -10.41
N SER A 275 14.54 4.15 -10.19
CA SER A 275 15.51 5.00 -10.90
C SER A 275 16.05 6.09 -10.00
N ILE A 276 17.32 6.46 -10.19
CA ILE A 276 17.95 7.60 -9.51
C ILE A 276 18.15 8.72 -10.53
N TRP A 277 17.87 9.94 -10.10
CA TRP A 277 17.94 11.15 -10.90
C TRP A 277 18.81 12.20 -10.21
N ASN A 278 19.38 13.11 -11.00
CA ASN A 278 20.12 14.27 -10.52
C ASN A 278 19.82 15.47 -11.42
N GLY A 279 19.40 16.60 -10.84
CA GLY A 279 19.07 17.81 -11.60
C GLY A 279 18.01 17.57 -12.69
N GLY A 280 17.08 16.65 -12.45
CA GLY A 280 16.05 16.28 -13.43
C GLY A 280 16.54 15.40 -14.60
N SER A 281 17.74 14.83 -14.53
CA SER A 281 18.25 13.87 -15.53
C SER A 281 18.35 12.45 -14.96
N PRO A 282 17.96 11.40 -15.71
CA PRO A 282 18.02 10.01 -15.25
C PRO A 282 19.47 9.52 -15.24
N LEU A 283 19.88 8.86 -14.15
CA LEU A 283 21.25 8.33 -14.02
C LEU A 283 21.36 6.84 -14.38
N PHE A 284 20.25 6.12 -14.44
CA PHE A 284 20.24 4.69 -14.75
C PHE A 284 20.27 4.38 -16.26
N ALA A 285 19.87 5.35 -17.09
CA ALA A 285 19.96 5.22 -18.54
C ALA A 285 21.43 5.37 -19.00
N GLY A 286 21.87 4.52 -19.92
CA GLY A 286 23.22 4.54 -20.47
C GLY A 286 23.33 3.76 -21.79
N ASP A 287 24.55 3.52 -22.23
CA ASP A 287 24.90 2.80 -23.46
C ASP A 287 25.45 1.37 -23.20
N GLY A 288 25.37 0.91 -21.96
CA GLY A 288 25.81 -0.41 -21.54
C GLY A 288 24.78 -1.52 -21.77
N TYR A 289 24.90 -2.59 -20.99
CA TYR A 289 24.02 -3.76 -21.08
C TYR A 289 22.54 -3.38 -20.98
N ALA A 290 21.73 -3.78 -21.96
CA ALA A 290 20.30 -3.48 -22.04
C ALA A 290 19.94 -1.97 -21.95
N GLY A 291 20.86 -1.08 -22.34
CA GLY A 291 20.66 0.38 -22.26
C GLY A 291 20.86 0.96 -20.85
N LEU A 292 21.53 0.22 -19.96
CA LEU A 292 21.81 0.64 -18.59
C LEU A 292 23.18 1.30 -18.47
N SER A 293 23.28 2.27 -17.56
CA SER A 293 24.57 2.87 -17.16
C SER A 293 25.32 1.96 -16.18
N ASP A 294 26.63 2.17 -16.05
CA ASP A 294 27.44 1.53 -15.01
C ASP A 294 26.88 1.78 -13.60
N MET A 295 26.33 2.97 -13.35
CA MET A 295 25.67 3.29 -12.08
C MET A 295 24.50 2.34 -11.79
N CYS A 296 23.65 2.07 -12.79
CA CYS A 296 22.54 1.14 -12.63
C CYS A 296 23.05 -0.28 -12.37
N LEU A 297 24.09 -0.72 -13.10
CA LEU A 297 24.69 -2.04 -12.89
C LEU A 297 25.30 -2.19 -11.48
N TYR A 298 25.96 -1.16 -10.96
CA TYR A 298 26.47 -1.16 -9.59
C TYR A 298 25.35 -1.12 -8.54
N PHE A 299 24.27 -0.38 -8.79
CA PHE A 299 23.07 -0.38 -7.94
C PHE A 299 22.47 -1.78 -7.84
N ILE A 300 22.27 -2.46 -8.98
CA ILE A 300 21.81 -3.85 -9.05
C ILE A 300 22.79 -4.78 -8.30
N GLY A 301 24.09 -4.61 -8.51
CA GLY A 301 25.13 -5.37 -7.82
C GLY A 301 25.06 -5.23 -6.29
N GLY A 302 24.75 -4.03 -5.79
CA GLY A 302 24.51 -3.77 -4.37
C GLY A 302 23.30 -4.54 -3.82
N ILE A 303 22.17 -4.50 -4.53
CA ILE A 303 20.97 -5.26 -4.16
C ILE A 303 21.28 -6.76 -4.09
N ILE A 304 21.92 -7.32 -5.12
CA ILE A 304 22.27 -8.75 -5.17
C ILE A 304 23.22 -9.13 -4.03
N LYS A 305 24.26 -8.31 -3.80
CA LYS A 305 25.23 -8.53 -2.72
C LYS A 305 24.56 -8.60 -1.35
N HIS A 306 23.52 -7.79 -1.12
CA HIS A 306 22.81 -7.70 0.15
C HIS A 306 21.45 -8.43 0.17
N ALA A 307 21.13 -9.23 -0.86
CA ALA A 307 19.80 -9.81 -1.04
C ALA A 307 19.30 -10.61 0.18
N LYS A 308 20.19 -11.34 0.87
CA LYS A 308 19.83 -12.11 2.07
C LYS A 308 19.28 -11.23 3.20
N SER A 309 19.92 -10.09 3.47
CA SER A 309 19.47 -9.15 4.50
C SER A 309 18.29 -8.30 4.03
N VAL A 310 18.28 -7.91 2.74
CA VAL A 310 17.18 -7.15 2.14
C VAL A 310 15.87 -7.95 2.21
N ASN A 311 15.91 -9.26 1.99
CA ASN A 311 14.73 -10.13 2.07
C ASN A 311 14.02 -10.11 3.43
N ALA A 312 14.71 -9.76 4.52
CA ALA A 312 14.06 -9.61 5.82
C ALA A 312 13.03 -8.46 5.83
N PHE A 313 13.18 -7.48 4.94
CA PHE A 313 12.28 -6.33 4.79
C PHE A 313 11.38 -6.45 3.57
N THR A 314 11.90 -6.92 2.43
CA THR A 314 11.12 -7.04 1.19
C THR A 314 10.24 -8.28 1.13
N ASN A 315 10.57 -9.31 1.92
CA ASN A 315 9.85 -10.59 1.99
C ASN A 315 9.59 -11.00 3.46
N PRO A 316 8.91 -10.15 4.25
CA PRO A 316 8.97 -10.20 5.72
C PRO A 316 8.08 -11.26 6.36
N THR A 317 7.49 -12.18 5.57
CA THR A 317 6.57 -13.21 6.09
C THR A 317 7.03 -14.61 5.71
N THR A 318 6.62 -15.61 6.48
CA THR A 318 6.87 -17.02 6.14
C THR A 318 6.17 -17.45 4.84
N ASN A 319 5.05 -16.80 4.49
CA ASN A 319 4.31 -17.02 3.25
C ASN A 319 5.05 -16.46 2.03
N SER A 320 5.87 -15.41 2.19
CA SER A 320 6.75 -14.88 1.14
C SER A 320 7.66 -15.96 0.54
N TYR A 321 8.14 -16.89 1.36
CA TYR A 321 9.02 -17.99 0.92
C TYR A 321 8.27 -19.23 0.40
N LYS A 322 6.97 -19.10 0.16
CA LYS A 322 6.14 -20.10 -0.53
C LYS A 322 5.85 -19.68 -1.97
N ARG A 323 6.01 -18.38 -2.29
CA ARG A 323 5.95 -17.82 -3.64
C ARG A 323 7.26 -18.11 -4.36
#